data_AF-A0A7X8K477-F1
#
_entry.id   AF-A0A7X8K477-F1
#
_cell.length_a   1.000
_cell.length_b   1.000
_cell.length_c   1.000
_cell.angle_alpha   90.00
_cell.angle_beta   90.00
_cell.angle_gamma   90.00
#
_symmetry.space_group_name_H-M   'P 1'
#
loop_
_entity.id
_entity.type
_entity.pdbx_description
1 polymer ?
#
loop_
_entity_poly.entity_id
_entity_poly.type
_entity_poly.pdbx_seq_one_letter_code
_entity_poly.pdbx_strand_id
1 'polypeptide(L)'
;MSLQTFYLGDLRPGNWHEVFVFCLQYADSFNARFLQNDEDMSESFRDFFGLPGIEISGWLGAPNGVVISGPMTEEARDLLYQLQEPAFYGERPELWDIKLFAQGREILSIGDFTERLIHLTEEELDYLIAQEVDFSDWEAIAMAVAENEADVPVEWDEEELREVAGIISQWLASDKKH
;
A
#
# COMPACT_ATOMS: atom_id res chain seq x y z
N MET A 1 13.13 0.94 20.96
CA MET A 1 13.41 0.00 19.85
C MET A 1 14.06 0.82 18.75
N SER A 2 15.19 0.36 18.20
CA SER A 2 15.80 1.02 17.06
C SER A 2 15.09 0.57 15.79
N LEU A 3 14.63 1.50 14.97
CA LEU A 3 14.03 1.21 13.67
C LEU A 3 15.11 1.36 12.59
N GLN A 4 15.20 0.40 11.69
CA GLN A 4 16.09 0.43 10.54
C GLN A 4 15.25 0.50 9.26
N THR A 5 15.63 1.40 8.36
CA THR A 5 15.00 1.52 7.04
C THR A 5 15.93 0.96 5.98
N PHE A 6 15.39 0.15 5.09
CA PHE A 6 16.11 -0.35 3.92
C PHE A 6 15.37 0.00 2.64
N TYR A 7 16.13 0.35 1.60
CA TYR A 7 15.68 0.29 0.21
C TYR A 7 16.07 -1.05 -0.38
N LEU A 8 15.10 -1.73 -0.98
CA LEU A 8 15.25 -3.12 -1.38
C LEU A 8 15.71 -3.27 -2.83
N GLY A 9 15.84 -2.17 -3.59
CA GLY A 9 16.33 -2.14 -4.96
C GLY A 9 15.75 -3.24 -5.86
N ASP A 10 16.60 -3.79 -6.73
CA ASP A 10 16.28 -4.94 -7.59
C ASP A 10 16.34 -6.25 -6.80
N LEU A 11 15.37 -6.44 -5.90
CA LEU A 11 15.26 -7.65 -5.12
C LEU A 11 14.91 -8.84 -6.02
N ARG A 12 15.63 -9.96 -5.84
CA ARG A 12 15.39 -11.18 -6.64
C ARG A 12 13.96 -11.72 -6.43
N PRO A 13 13.35 -12.27 -7.49
CA PRO A 13 12.17 -13.13 -7.38
C PRO A 13 12.37 -14.20 -6.28
N GLY A 14 11.38 -14.40 -5.40
CA GLY A 14 11.50 -15.26 -4.21
C GLY A 14 11.79 -14.48 -2.93
N ASN A 15 12.90 -13.73 -2.84
CA ASN A 15 13.16 -12.88 -1.66
C ASN A 15 12.06 -11.83 -1.49
N TRP A 16 11.54 -11.30 -2.60
CA TRP A 16 10.42 -10.37 -2.56
C TRP A 16 9.14 -10.99 -2.01
N HIS A 17 8.87 -12.25 -2.36
CA HIS A 17 7.69 -12.95 -1.87
C HIS A 17 7.72 -13.10 -0.35
N GLU A 18 8.83 -13.59 0.19
CA GLU A 18 8.97 -13.80 1.64
C GLU A 18 8.86 -12.49 2.43
N VAL A 19 9.50 -11.43 1.93
CA VAL A 19 9.43 -10.09 2.54
C VAL A 19 8.01 -9.54 2.50
N PHE A 20 7.34 -9.63 1.36
CA PHE A 20 5.99 -9.11 1.21
C PHE A 20 4.99 -9.87 2.07
N VAL A 21 5.07 -11.21 2.10
CA VAL A 21 4.22 -12.06 2.93
C VAL A 21 4.42 -11.76 4.42
N PHE A 22 5.65 -11.57 4.87
CA PHE A 22 5.94 -11.13 6.24
C PHE A 22 5.21 -9.81 6.56
N CYS A 23 5.39 -8.79 5.73
CA CYS A 23 4.74 -7.48 5.95
C CYS A 23 3.21 -7.59 5.94
N LEU A 24 2.65 -8.39 5.03
CA LEU A 24 1.22 -8.58 4.88
C LEU A 24 0.58 -9.28 6.08
N GLN A 25 1.29 -10.25 6.67
CA GLN A 25 0.85 -10.94 7.89
C GLN A 25 0.98 -10.06 9.14
N TYR A 26 1.99 -9.19 9.17
CA TYR A 26 2.30 -8.35 10.32
C TYR A 26 1.49 -7.05 10.38
N ALA A 27 1.08 -6.53 9.23
CA ALA A 27 0.28 -5.32 9.15
C ALA A 27 -1.11 -5.46 9.79
N ASP A 28 -1.57 -4.38 10.41
CA ASP A 28 -2.94 -4.21 10.88
C ASP A 28 -3.75 -3.20 10.05
N SER A 29 -3.10 -2.40 9.20
CA SER A 29 -3.78 -1.52 8.24
C SER A 29 -2.94 -1.26 6.98
N PHE A 30 -3.59 -0.68 5.97
CA PHE A 30 -2.96 -0.27 4.71
C PHE A 30 -3.48 1.09 4.24
N ASN A 31 -2.68 1.76 3.40
CA ASN A 31 -3.07 2.89 2.56
C ASN A 31 -2.64 2.62 1.12
N ALA A 32 -3.58 2.47 0.18
CA ALA A 32 -3.32 2.36 -1.25
C ALA A 32 -3.60 3.70 -1.94
N ARG A 33 -2.72 4.12 -2.86
CA ARG A 33 -2.85 5.41 -3.54
C ARG A 33 -3.04 5.25 -5.04
N PHE A 34 -3.93 6.08 -5.58
CA PHE A 34 -4.33 6.05 -6.98
C PHE A 34 -4.38 7.47 -7.55
N LEU A 35 -4.12 7.62 -8.84
CA LEU A 35 -4.31 8.87 -9.58
C LEU A 35 -5.55 8.74 -10.46
N GLN A 36 -6.53 9.64 -10.28
CA GLN A 36 -7.83 9.65 -10.96
C GLN A 36 -7.74 9.93 -12.47
N ASN A 37 -6.59 10.38 -12.95
CA ASN A 37 -6.38 10.78 -14.35
C ASN A 37 -5.81 9.67 -15.22
N ASP A 38 -5.45 8.53 -14.65
CA ASP A 38 -5.08 7.38 -15.47
C ASP A 38 -6.36 6.75 -16.04
N GLU A 39 -6.38 6.58 -17.36
CA GLU A 39 -7.32 5.66 -18.04
C GLU A 39 -7.23 4.24 -17.42
N ASP A 40 -6.16 3.99 -16.65
CA ASP A 40 -5.82 2.85 -15.81
C ASP A 40 -6.22 3.03 -14.33
N MET A 41 -7.32 3.70 -13.98
CA MET A 41 -8.07 3.36 -12.76
C MET A 41 -8.56 1.91 -12.91
N SER A 42 -7.61 1.01 -12.72
CA SER A 42 -7.56 -0.38 -13.14
C SER A 42 -8.65 -1.18 -12.46
N GLU A 43 -8.91 -2.39 -12.97
CA GLU A 43 -9.78 -3.35 -12.28
C GLU A 43 -9.40 -3.47 -10.80
N SER A 44 -8.09 -3.42 -10.49
CA SER A 44 -7.56 -3.43 -9.13
C SER A 44 -8.06 -2.31 -8.22
N PHE A 45 -8.35 -1.10 -8.71
CA PHE A 45 -8.94 -0.02 -7.89
C PHE A 45 -10.35 -0.39 -7.40
N ARG A 46 -11.13 -1.07 -8.26
CA ARG A 46 -12.52 -1.45 -7.94
C ARG A 46 -12.57 -2.53 -6.88
N ASP A 47 -11.59 -3.42 -6.88
CA ASP A 47 -11.52 -4.53 -5.93
C ASP A 47 -11.42 -4.03 -4.47
N PHE A 48 -10.83 -2.85 -4.25
CA PHE A 48 -10.79 -2.24 -2.91
C PHE A 48 -12.17 -1.84 -2.37
N PHE A 49 -13.14 -1.49 -3.21
CA PHE A 49 -14.48 -1.12 -2.73
C PHE A 49 -15.25 -2.28 -2.09
N GLY A 50 -14.84 -3.51 -2.38
CA GLY A 50 -15.38 -4.71 -1.72
C GLY A 50 -14.85 -4.92 -0.31
N LEU A 51 -13.79 -4.21 0.09
CA LEU A 51 -13.12 -4.44 1.36
C LEU A 51 -13.91 -3.84 2.54
N PRO A 52 -14.02 -4.57 3.66
CA PRO A 52 -14.72 -4.08 4.84
C PRO A 52 -13.93 -2.97 5.56
N GLY A 53 -14.62 -1.91 5.95
CA GLY A 53 -14.06 -0.87 6.80
C GLY A 53 -13.06 0.06 6.12
N ILE A 54 -13.10 0.15 4.79
CA ILE A 54 -12.28 1.12 4.07
C ILE A 54 -12.78 2.56 4.27
N GLU A 55 -11.84 3.49 4.19
CA GLU A 55 -12.08 4.92 4.11
C GLU A 55 -11.40 5.46 2.84
N ILE A 56 -12.00 6.49 2.25
CA ILE A 56 -11.51 7.11 1.02
C ILE A 56 -11.24 8.58 1.31
N SER A 57 -10.02 9.02 1.04
CA SER A 57 -9.58 10.39 1.25
C SER A 57 -8.72 10.88 0.08
N GLY A 58 -8.32 12.14 0.14
CA GLY A 58 -7.59 12.80 -0.94
C GLY A 58 -6.10 12.62 -0.74
N TRP A 59 -5.36 12.40 -1.82
CA TRP A 59 -3.91 12.32 -1.74
C TRP A 59 -3.29 13.72 -1.73
N LEU A 60 -2.81 14.13 -0.56
CA LEU A 60 -2.12 15.40 -0.39
C LEU A 60 -0.92 15.52 -1.36
N GLY A 61 -0.90 16.60 -2.14
CA GLY A 61 0.16 16.87 -3.11
C GLY A 61 -0.08 16.30 -4.51
N ALA A 62 -1.13 15.49 -4.71
CA ALA A 62 -1.54 14.98 -6.00
C ALA A 62 -2.96 15.46 -6.34
N PRO A 63 -3.13 16.50 -7.17
CA PRO A 63 -4.45 16.91 -7.64
C PRO A 63 -5.10 15.74 -8.38
N ASN A 64 -6.31 15.34 -7.94
CA ASN A 64 -7.02 14.14 -8.39
C ASN A 64 -6.41 12.81 -7.89
N GLY A 65 -5.59 12.82 -6.84
CA GLY A 65 -5.14 11.60 -6.19
C GLY A 65 -6.11 11.13 -5.12
N VAL A 66 -6.32 9.83 -5.01
CA VAL A 66 -7.18 9.20 -4.01
C VAL A 66 -6.35 8.25 -3.15
N VAL A 67 -6.62 8.26 -1.85
CA VAL A 67 -6.09 7.28 -0.89
C VAL A 67 -7.25 6.41 -0.43
N ILE A 68 -7.10 5.09 -0.54
CA ILE A 68 -7.97 4.12 0.10
C ILE A 68 -7.21 3.57 1.30
N SER A 69 -7.70 3.84 2.50
CA SER A 69 -7.17 3.30 3.75
C SER A 69 -8.11 2.25 4.32
N GLY A 70 -7.59 1.29 5.08
CA GLY A 70 -8.44 0.29 5.70
C GLY A 70 -7.70 -0.67 6.63
N PRO A 71 -8.44 -1.46 7.42
CA PRO A 71 -7.86 -2.52 8.23
C PRO A 71 -7.31 -3.65 7.37
N MET A 72 -6.27 -4.33 7.85
CA MET A 72 -5.70 -5.51 7.22
C MET A 72 -6.54 -6.76 7.55
N THR A 73 -7.70 -6.89 6.91
CA THR A 73 -8.54 -8.10 7.01
C THR A 73 -8.01 -9.24 6.15
N GLU A 74 -8.61 -10.43 6.24
CA GLU A 74 -8.22 -11.57 5.38
C GLU A 74 -8.45 -11.24 3.90
N GLU A 75 -9.57 -10.60 3.57
CA GLU A 75 -9.89 -10.17 2.21
C GLU A 75 -8.91 -9.11 1.69
N ALA A 76 -8.51 -8.17 2.55
CA ALA A 76 -7.50 -7.18 2.20
C ALA A 76 -6.14 -7.85 1.94
N ARG A 77 -5.74 -8.82 2.77
CA ARG A 77 -4.50 -9.58 2.54
C ARG A 77 -4.55 -10.31 1.20
N ASP A 78 -5.63 -11.02 0.92
CA ASP A 78 -5.77 -11.79 -0.31
C ASP A 78 -5.71 -10.88 -1.56
N LEU A 79 -6.41 -9.74 -1.52
CA LEU A 79 -6.36 -8.77 -2.62
C LEU A 79 -4.94 -8.25 -2.84
N LEU A 80 -4.30 -7.74 -1.78
CA LEU A 80 -2.97 -7.16 -1.90
C LEU A 80 -1.92 -8.18 -2.33
N TYR A 81 -2.06 -9.44 -1.90
CA TYR A 81 -1.23 -10.54 -2.39
C TYR A 81 -1.39 -10.74 -3.90
N GLN A 82 -2.64 -10.83 -4.40
CA GLN A 82 -2.91 -11.04 -5.81
C GLN A 82 -2.36 -9.89 -6.68
N LEU A 83 -2.53 -8.65 -6.25
CA LEU A 83 -2.03 -7.48 -6.98
C LEU A 83 -0.50 -7.42 -7.05
N GLN A 84 0.19 -8.03 -6.09
CA GLN A 84 1.65 -8.08 -6.05
C GLN A 84 2.23 -9.38 -6.61
N GLU A 85 1.41 -10.41 -6.82
CA GLU A 85 1.84 -11.73 -7.27
C GLU A 85 2.75 -11.71 -8.51
N PRO A 86 2.46 -10.92 -9.56
CA PRO A 86 3.34 -10.85 -10.74
C PRO A 86 4.80 -10.49 -10.40
N ALA A 87 5.01 -9.62 -9.41
CA ALA A 87 6.35 -9.19 -8.99
C ALA A 87 7.17 -10.34 -8.37
N PHE A 88 6.52 -11.38 -7.84
CA PHE A 88 7.22 -12.57 -7.32
C PHE A 88 7.89 -13.39 -8.41
N TYR A 89 7.48 -13.20 -9.67
CA TYR A 89 8.01 -13.88 -10.85
C TYR A 89 8.82 -12.95 -11.75
N GLY A 90 9.08 -11.71 -11.30
CA GLY A 90 9.80 -10.69 -12.09
C GLY A 90 8.94 -9.99 -13.13
N GLU A 91 7.61 -10.12 -13.04
CA GLU A 91 6.65 -9.42 -13.89
C GLU A 91 6.19 -8.11 -13.22
N ARG A 92 5.50 -7.24 -13.98
CA ARG A 92 5.01 -5.96 -13.46
C ARG A 92 3.78 -6.21 -12.58
N PRO A 93 3.77 -5.80 -11.30
CA PRO A 93 2.60 -5.91 -10.45
C PRO A 93 1.52 -4.89 -10.83
N GLU A 94 0.32 -5.09 -10.34
CA GLU A 94 -0.81 -4.18 -10.52
C GLU A 94 -0.90 -3.12 -9.41
N LEU A 95 -0.19 -3.36 -8.31
CA LEU A 95 -0.15 -2.45 -7.16
C LEU A 95 0.84 -1.32 -7.41
N TRP A 96 0.33 -0.13 -7.73
CA TRP A 96 1.15 1.06 -8.03
C TRP A 96 1.82 1.65 -6.79
N ASP A 97 1.04 2.07 -5.80
CA ASP A 97 1.53 2.71 -4.57
C ASP A 97 0.72 2.20 -3.37
N ILE A 98 1.43 1.59 -2.41
CA ILE A 98 0.84 1.13 -1.16
C ILE A 98 1.78 1.33 0.02
N LYS A 99 1.19 1.60 1.18
CA LYS A 99 1.85 1.55 2.48
C LYS A 99 1.14 0.57 3.38
N LEU A 100 1.92 -0.24 4.09
CA LEU A 100 1.42 -1.16 5.11
C LEU A 100 1.87 -0.66 6.48
N PHE A 101 1.00 -0.78 7.47
CA PHE A 101 1.25 -0.31 8.84
C PHE A 101 0.98 -1.41 9.86
N ALA A 102 1.78 -1.40 10.93
CA ALA A 102 1.56 -2.19 12.13
C ALA A 102 1.65 -1.26 13.34
N GLN A 103 0.60 -1.22 14.16
CA GLN A 103 0.50 -0.41 15.37
C GLN A 103 0.80 1.08 15.11
N GLY A 104 0.33 1.60 13.97
CA GLY A 104 0.54 2.97 13.54
C GLY A 104 1.95 3.28 12.99
N ARG A 105 2.80 2.27 12.84
CA ARG A 105 4.13 2.39 12.23
C ARG A 105 4.13 1.82 10.83
N GLU A 106 4.63 2.58 9.85
CA GLU A 106 4.87 2.08 8.50
C GLU A 106 5.90 0.94 8.56
N ILE A 107 5.57 -0.20 7.94
CA ILE A 107 6.46 -1.37 7.86
C ILE A 107 6.92 -1.61 6.43
N LEU A 108 6.12 -1.23 5.44
CA LEU A 108 6.41 -1.38 4.03
C LEU A 108 5.82 -0.20 3.26
N SER A 109 6.58 0.33 2.30
CA SER A 109 6.10 1.20 1.25
C SER A 109 6.51 0.63 -0.10
N ILE A 110 5.57 0.60 -1.03
CA ILE A 110 5.80 0.34 -2.45
C ILE A 110 5.37 1.60 -3.18
N GLY A 111 6.24 2.16 -4.02
CA GLY A 111 5.94 3.25 -4.94
C GLY A 111 6.35 2.88 -6.36
N ASP A 112 5.71 3.49 -7.36
CA ASP A 112 5.99 3.24 -8.79
C ASP A 112 6.16 1.74 -9.11
N PHE A 113 5.22 0.93 -8.58
CA PHE A 113 5.16 -0.55 -8.64
C PHE A 113 6.28 -1.33 -7.96
N THR A 114 7.48 -0.77 -7.87
CA THR A 114 8.70 -1.53 -7.61
C THR A 114 9.65 -0.86 -6.63
N GLU A 115 9.51 0.44 -6.35
CA GLU A 115 10.29 1.13 -5.34
C GLU A 115 9.85 0.68 -3.96
N ARG A 116 10.67 -0.15 -3.30
CA ARG A 116 10.32 -0.80 -2.04
C ARG A 116 11.18 -0.25 -0.91
N LEU A 117 10.51 0.23 0.14
CA LEU A 117 11.11 0.59 1.41
C LEU A 117 10.52 -0.29 2.50
N ILE A 118 11.37 -0.84 3.36
CA ILE A 118 10.94 -1.60 4.54
C ILE A 118 11.49 -0.95 5.80
N HIS A 119 10.69 -0.99 6.86
CA HIS A 119 11.07 -0.49 8.17
C HIS A 119 10.97 -1.61 9.20
N LEU A 120 12.11 -2.01 9.75
CA LEU A 120 12.21 -3.18 10.61
C LEU A 120 12.79 -2.81 11.97
N THR A 121 12.24 -3.42 13.00
CA THR A 121 12.94 -3.56 14.28
C THR A 121 14.00 -4.65 14.19
N GLU A 122 14.90 -4.70 15.18
CA GLU A 122 15.91 -5.75 15.27
C GLU A 122 15.29 -7.16 15.35
N GLU A 123 14.19 -7.32 16.10
CA GLU A 123 13.47 -8.59 16.22
C GLU A 123 12.83 -9.04 14.90
N GLU A 124 12.29 -8.10 14.12
CA GLU A 124 11.69 -8.37 12.81
C GLU A 124 12.75 -8.71 11.76
N LEU A 125 13.92 -8.08 11.84
CA LEU A 125 15.06 -8.43 11.01
C LEU A 125 15.56 -9.84 11.33
N ASP A 126 15.73 -10.17 12.61
CA ASP A 126 16.12 -11.52 13.05
C ASP A 126 15.13 -12.59 12.57
N TYR A 127 13.83 -12.28 12.56
CA TYR A 127 12.81 -13.17 12.01
C TYR A 127 13.02 -13.44 10.52
N LEU A 128 13.26 -12.41 9.70
CA LEU A 128 13.50 -12.57 8.26
C LEU A 128 14.79 -13.36 7.98
N ILE A 129 15.84 -13.15 8.79
CA ILE A 129 17.07 -13.95 8.72
C ILE A 129 16.77 -15.43 8.98
N ALA A 130 15.91 -15.73 9.96
CA ALA A 130 15.50 -17.10 10.25
C ALA A 130 14.64 -17.73 9.14
N GLN A 131 14.02 -16.93 8.28
CA GLN A 131 13.33 -17.38 7.05
C GLN A 131 14.27 -17.46 5.83
N GLU A 132 15.59 -17.38 6.04
CA GLU A 132 16.60 -17.45 4.96
C GLU A 132 16.48 -16.31 3.92
N VAL A 133 15.87 -15.18 4.29
CA VAL A 133 15.83 -13.99 3.42
C VAL A 133 17.23 -13.40 3.31
N ASP A 134 17.75 -13.33 2.08
CA ASP A 134 19.03 -12.70 1.79
C ASP A 134 18.85 -11.17 1.62
N PHE A 135 19.51 -10.42 2.50
CA PHE A 135 19.49 -8.97 2.58
C PHE A 135 20.84 -8.34 2.17
N SER A 136 21.76 -9.10 1.55
CA SER A 136 23.07 -8.59 1.11
C SER A 136 22.97 -7.39 0.16
N ASP A 137 21.88 -7.35 -0.61
CA ASP A 137 21.63 -6.37 -1.66
C ASP A 137 20.73 -5.21 -1.15
N TRP A 138 20.39 -5.18 0.14
CA TRP A 138 19.56 -4.12 0.73
C TRP A 138 20.39 -2.91 1.11
N GLU A 139 19.94 -1.73 0.72
CA GLU A 139 20.61 -0.48 1.04
C GLU A 139 20.00 0.14 2.30
N ALA A 140 20.79 0.20 3.38
CA ALA A 140 20.35 0.87 4.60
C ALA A 140 20.24 2.39 4.36
N ILE A 141 19.07 2.96 4.61
CA ILE A 141 18.84 4.39 4.50
C ILE A 141 18.89 5.01 5.88
N ALA A 142 19.80 5.97 6.06
CA ALA A 142 19.77 6.86 7.21
C ALA A 142 18.64 7.87 7.04
N MET A 143 17.42 7.50 7.46
CA MET A 143 16.34 8.46 7.54
C MET A 143 16.57 9.37 8.75
N ALA A 144 16.74 10.68 8.50
CA ALA A 144 16.46 11.65 9.56
C ALA A 144 14.98 11.49 9.90
N VAL A 145 14.67 11.11 11.13
CA VAL A 145 13.29 10.95 11.61
C VAL A 145 12.58 12.28 11.40
N ALA A 146 11.78 12.37 10.33
CA ALA A 146 10.76 13.40 10.24
C ALA A 146 9.70 12.97 11.25
N GLU A 147 9.65 13.66 12.39
CA GLU A 147 8.61 13.47 13.39
C GLU A 147 7.25 13.67 12.71
N ASN A 148 6.45 12.60 12.65
CA ASN A 148 5.01 12.58 12.41
C ASN A 148 4.43 13.86 11.82
N GLU A 149 4.36 13.97 10.49
CA GLU A 149 3.26 14.72 9.90
C GLU A 149 2.00 13.90 10.17
N ALA A 150 1.32 14.23 11.28
CA ALA A 150 0.01 13.70 11.57
C ALA A 150 -0.87 13.93 10.33
N ASP A 151 -1.53 12.87 9.85
CA ASP A 151 -2.61 12.99 8.87
C ASP A 151 -3.62 14.02 9.41
N VAL A 152 -3.55 15.24 8.88
CA VAL A 152 -4.54 16.26 9.17
C VAL A 152 -5.77 15.88 8.35
N PRO A 153 -6.93 15.65 8.98
CA PRO A 153 -8.16 15.42 8.24
C PRO A 153 -8.35 16.62 7.32
N VAL A 154 -8.30 16.39 6.01
CA VAL A 154 -8.68 17.40 5.03
C VAL A 154 -10.18 17.60 5.20
N GLU A 155 -10.61 18.82 5.52
CA GLU A 155 -12.02 19.17 5.46
C GLU A 155 -12.36 19.39 3.99
N TRP A 156 -13.07 18.43 3.42
CA TRP A 156 -13.61 18.54 2.06
C TRP A 156 -14.78 19.51 2.07
N ASP A 157 -14.85 20.36 1.06
CA ASP A 157 -16.04 21.20 0.90
C ASP A 157 -17.22 20.42 0.28
N GLU A 158 -18.41 21.02 0.32
CA GLU A 158 -19.63 20.37 -0.19
C GLU A 158 -19.58 20.08 -1.70
N GLU A 159 -18.71 20.75 -2.46
CA GLU A 159 -18.59 20.57 -3.90
C GLU A 159 -17.74 19.33 -4.20
N GLU A 160 -16.58 19.20 -3.56
CA GLU A 160 -15.70 18.04 -3.67
C GLU A 160 -16.39 16.75 -3.19
N LEU A 161 -17.14 16.82 -2.08
CA LEU A 161 -17.94 15.69 -1.60
C LEU A 161 -19.06 15.30 -2.57
N ARG A 162 -19.66 16.26 -3.29
CA ARG A 162 -20.68 15.98 -4.31
C ARG A 162 -20.08 15.32 -5.54
N GLU A 163 -18.87 15.68 -5.93
CA GLU A 163 -18.19 15.04 -7.06
C GLU A 163 -17.90 13.57 -6.74
N VAL A 164 -17.33 13.28 -5.57
CA VAL A 164 -17.07 11.91 -5.13
C VAL A 164 -18.37 11.12 -4.98
N ALA A 165 -19.40 11.69 -4.35
CA ALA A 165 -20.69 11.03 -4.20
C ALA A 165 -21.40 10.79 -5.55
N GLY A 166 -21.25 11.72 -6.50
CA GLY A 166 -21.78 11.61 -7.86
C GLY A 166 -21.13 10.47 -8.63
N ILE A 167 -19.81 10.30 -8.48
CA ILE A 167 -19.06 9.18 -9.03
C ILE A 167 -19.54 7.87 -8.41
N ILE A 168 -19.55 7.76 -7.08
CA ILE A 168 -20.06 6.55 -6.40
C ILE A 168 -21.47 6.19 -6.88
N SER A 169 -22.35 7.18 -7.03
CA SER A 169 -23.74 6.97 -7.46
C SER A 169 -23.87 6.56 -8.95
N GLN A 170 -23.14 7.19 -9.86
CA GLN A 170 -23.16 6.81 -11.29
C GLN A 170 -22.61 5.39 -11.51
N TRP A 171 -21.65 5.00 -10.69
CA TRP A 171 -21.00 3.71 -10.78
C TRP A 171 -21.88 2.59 -10.21
N LEU A 172 -22.48 2.79 -9.02
CA LEU A 172 -23.49 1.86 -8.46
C LEU A 172 -24.72 1.70 -9.37
N ALA A 173 -25.05 2.72 -10.18
CA ALA A 173 -26.15 2.65 -11.14
C ALA A 173 -25.79 1.86 -12.42
N SER A 174 -24.51 1.78 -12.76
CA SER A 174 -24.01 1.04 -13.93
C SER A 174 -23.95 -0.47 -13.68
N ASP A 175 -23.82 -0.88 -12.42
CA ASP A 175 -23.76 -2.28 -11.97
C ASP A 175 -25.12 -3.01 -12.06
N LYS A 176 -26.24 -2.28 -12.13
CA LYS A 176 -27.60 -2.86 -12.27
C LYS A 176 -27.99 -3.23 -13.71
N LYS A 177 -27.08 -3.14 -14.67
CA LYS A 177 -27.37 -3.37 -16.10
C LYS A 177 -26.82 -4.69 -16.66
N HIS A 178 -26.27 -5.58 -15.84
CA HIS A 178 -25.84 -6.92 -16.23
C HIS A 178 -26.57 -8.02 -15.45
#